data_AF-A0A0A6NY47-F1
#
_entry.id   AF-A0A0A6NY47-F1
#
_cell.length_a   1.000
_cell.length_b   1.000
_cell.length_c   1.000
_cell.angle_alpha   90.00
_cell.angle_beta   90.00
_cell.angle_gamma   90.00
#
_symmetry.space_group_name_H-M   'P 1'
#
loop_
_entity.id
_entity.type
_entity.pdbx_description
1 polymer ?
#
loop_
_entity_poly.entity_id
_entity_poly.type
_entity_poly.pdbx_seq_one_letter_code
_entity_poly.pdbx_strand_id
1 'polypeptide(L)'
;MPKQTTMMMLGPDAVGKTTLLATMYHEFDNQSDFELTTSGDTHQNLQEAYQKLSSIITQPSFTQTGQLLKGTAGIVEHRFEIQFSGKKELELVFCDIAGGVIRAENNNNRDFEEFKQKLEEATVIMIVVEAPALIEGNVQSNNPLPVYERLLPTVIDKRNHLILFVITKCEAWLKKVWGR
;
A
#
# COMPACT_ATOMS: atom_id res chain seq x y z
N MET A 1 21.63 17.08 -2.24
CA MET A 1 20.58 16.28 -2.90
C MET A 1 19.47 16.07 -1.89
N PRO A 2 18.19 16.21 -2.27
CA PRO A 2 17.06 15.93 -1.37
C PRO A 2 17.14 14.47 -0.90
N LYS A 3 16.74 14.22 0.35
CA LYS A 3 16.84 12.89 0.95
C LYS A 3 15.71 12.03 0.41
N GLN A 4 16.04 11.05 -0.43
CA GLN A 4 15.08 10.04 -0.89
C GLN A 4 14.77 9.07 0.26
N THR A 5 13.48 8.83 0.49
CA THR A 5 12.98 7.85 1.47
C THR A 5 12.13 6.82 0.74
N THR A 6 12.61 5.59 0.69
CA THR A 6 11.87 4.46 0.09
C THR A 6 11.00 3.81 1.15
N MET A 7 9.71 3.64 0.84
CA MET A 7 8.70 3.01 1.67
C MET A 7 8.14 1.79 0.94
N MET A 8 8.17 0.62 1.56
CA MET A 8 7.56 -0.58 0.98
C MET A 8 6.19 -0.83 1.58
N MET A 9 5.21 -1.15 0.76
CA MET A 9 3.87 -1.53 1.19
C MET A 9 3.65 -3.02 0.97
N LEU A 10 3.61 -3.77 2.07
CA LEU A 10 3.54 -5.23 2.09
C LEU A 10 2.22 -5.70 2.67
N GLY A 11 1.72 -6.81 2.16
CA GLY A 11 0.48 -7.43 2.63
C GLY A 11 -0.16 -8.27 1.51
N PRO A 12 -1.06 -9.19 1.85
CA PRO A 12 -1.80 -9.99 0.88
C PRO A 12 -2.50 -9.15 -0.20
N ASP A 13 -2.99 -9.82 -1.25
CA ASP A 13 -3.82 -9.14 -2.25
C ASP A 13 -5.13 -8.67 -1.63
N ALA A 14 -5.64 -7.54 -2.12
CA ALA A 14 -6.90 -6.91 -1.68
C ALA A 14 -6.96 -6.41 -0.22
N VAL A 15 -5.87 -6.37 0.54
CA VAL A 15 -5.85 -5.78 1.91
C VAL A 15 -5.90 -4.24 1.95
N GLY A 16 -6.04 -3.59 0.79
CA GLY A 16 -6.20 -2.14 0.69
C GLY A 16 -4.90 -1.32 0.60
N LYS A 17 -3.78 -1.90 0.12
CA LYS A 17 -2.50 -1.18 -0.03
C LYS A 17 -2.59 0.00 -1.01
N THR A 18 -3.02 -0.27 -2.24
CA THR A 18 -3.23 0.76 -3.26
C THR A 18 -4.31 1.76 -2.85
N THR A 19 -5.40 1.28 -2.24
CA THR A 19 -6.50 2.12 -1.73
C THR A 19 -6.02 3.09 -0.64
N LEU A 20 -5.19 2.61 0.30
CA LEU A 20 -4.57 3.43 1.34
C LEU A 20 -3.71 4.53 0.70
N LEU A 21 -2.85 4.16 -0.26
CA LEU A 21 -1.99 5.13 -0.94
C LEU A 21 -2.78 6.17 -1.74
N ALA A 22 -3.81 5.73 -2.45
CA ALA A 22 -4.70 6.62 -3.22
C ALA A 22 -5.46 7.60 -2.30
N THR A 23 -5.93 7.12 -1.15
CA THR A 23 -6.61 7.96 -0.15
C THR A 23 -5.63 8.97 0.46
N MET A 24 -4.45 8.52 0.88
CA MET A 24 -3.40 9.42 1.38
C MET A 24 -3.08 10.51 0.36
N TYR A 25 -2.89 10.13 -0.90
CA TYR A 25 -2.61 11.10 -1.96
C TYR A 25 -3.74 12.12 -2.13
N HIS A 26 -4.99 11.67 -2.18
CA HIS A 26 -6.15 12.56 -2.29
C HIS A 26 -6.25 13.56 -1.13
N GLU A 27 -6.03 13.12 0.12
CA GLU A 27 -6.09 14.01 1.28
C GLU A 27 -4.95 15.05 1.25
N PHE A 28 -3.74 14.66 0.86
CA PHE A 28 -2.61 15.59 0.79
C PHE A 28 -2.69 16.58 -0.36
N ASP A 29 -3.19 16.15 -1.53
CA ASP A 29 -3.37 17.01 -2.70
C ASP A 29 -4.37 18.15 -2.41
N ASN A 30 -5.31 17.93 -1.51
CA ASN A 30 -6.38 18.90 -1.19
C ASN A 30 -6.13 19.73 0.08
N GLN A 31 -5.29 19.29 1.03
CA GLN A 31 -5.21 19.90 2.37
C GLN A 31 -3.81 19.92 3.01
N SER A 32 -2.76 20.32 2.29
CA SER A 32 -1.42 20.41 2.87
C SER A 32 -0.80 21.83 2.80
N ASP A 33 -0.04 22.18 3.84
CA ASP A 33 0.80 23.40 3.91
C ASP A 33 2.09 23.28 3.05
N PHE A 34 2.23 22.19 2.31
CA PHE A 34 3.35 21.88 1.45
C PHE A 34 2.85 21.49 0.06
N GLU A 35 3.70 21.64 -0.95
CA GLU A 35 3.34 21.20 -2.30
C GLU A 35 3.79 19.76 -2.50
N LEU A 36 2.85 18.91 -2.93
CA LEU A 36 3.11 17.51 -3.26
C LEU A 36 3.04 17.33 -4.77
N THR A 37 4.17 17.11 -5.42
CA THR A 37 4.22 16.80 -6.85
C THR A 37 4.47 15.31 -7.05
N THR A 38 3.98 14.76 -8.15
CA THR A 38 4.21 13.35 -8.50
C THR A 38 4.92 13.25 -9.84
N SER A 39 5.56 12.11 -10.12
CA SER A 39 6.23 11.86 -11.40
C SER A 39 5.64 10.66 -12.14
N GLY A 40 5.76 10.68 -13.47
CA GLY A 40 5.26 9.61 -14.34
C GLY A 40 3.74 9.45 -14.21
N ASP A 41 3.28 8.21 -14.20
CA ASP A 41 1.84 7.88 -14.15
C ASP A 41 1.27 7.88 -12.72
N THR A 42 2.05 8.30 -11.72
CA THR A 42 1.68 8.23 -10.28
C THR A 42 0.36 8.95 -10.00
N HIS A 43 0.23 10.22 -10.43
CA HIS A 43 -1.00 11.00 -10.23
C HIS A 43 -2.21 10.30 -10.85
N GLN A 44 -2.12 9.92 -12.13
CA GLN A 44 -3.22 9.29 -12.85
C GLN A 44 -3.66 7.99 -12.18
N ASN A 45 -2.71 7.10 -11.88
CA ASN A 45 -2.99 5.79 -11.28
C ASN A 45 -3.68 5.92 -9.91
N LEU A 46 -3.23 6.86 -9.08
CA LEU A 46 -3.80 7.07 -7.75
C LEU A 46 -5.14 7.79 -7.78
N GLN A 47 -5.33 8.76 -8.68
CA GLN A 47 -6.63 9.39 -8.88
C GLN A 47 -7.66 8.39 -9.42
N GLU A 48 -7.28 7.53 -10.38
CA GLU A 48 -8.16 6.47 -10.87
C GLU A 48 -8.53 5.47 -9.76
N ALA A 49 -7.57 5.06 -8.92
CA ALA A 49 -7.82 4.20 -7.78
C ALA A 49 -8.77 4.87 -6.76
N TYR A 50 -8.57 6.15 -6.47
CA TYR A 50 -9.43 6.92 -5.57
C TYR A 50 -10.84 7.13 -6.14
N GLN A 51 -10.97 7.38 -7.45
CA GLN A 51 -12.28 7.51 -8.10
C GLN A 51 -13.04 6.19 -8.08
N LYS A 52 -12.37 5.06 -8.32
CA LYS A 52 -12.97 3.72 -8.17
C LYS A 52 -13.48 3.54 -6.75
N LEU A 53 -12.65 3.80 -5.73
CA LEU A 53 -13.04 3.76 -4.31
C LEU A 53 -14.28 4.66 -4.04
N SER A 54 -14.22 5.91 -4.49
CA SER A 54 -15.26 6.92 -4.30
C SER A 54 -16.60 6.50 -4.92
N SER A 55 -16.56 5.89 -6.10
CA SER A 55 -17.75 5.39 -6.78
C SER A 55 -18.45 4.26 -6.03
N ILE A 56 -17.76 3.56 -5.12
CA ILE A 56 -18.32 2.47 -4.32
C ILE A 56 -18.90 3.00 -3.02
N ILE A 57 -18.15 3.86 -2.30
CA ILE A 57 -18.61 4.43 -1.02
C ILE A 57 -19.83 5.35 -1.19
N THR A 58 -20.05 5.90 -2.39
CA THR A 58 -21.20 6.76 -2.72
C THR A 58 -22.42 5.99 -3.20
N GLN A 59 -22.34 4.67 -3.38
CA GLN A 59 -23.50 3.88 -3.82
C GLN A 59 -24.58 3.79 -2.72
N PRO A 60 -25.87 3.93 -3.09
CA PRO A 60 -26.98 3.94 -2.14
C PRO A 60 -27.29 2.57 -1.51
N SER A 61 -26.79 1.47 -2.09
CA SER A 61 -26.99 0.10 -1.59
C SER A 61 -25.71 -0.70 -1.72
N PHE A 62 -25.32 -1.41 -0.67
CA PHE A 62 -24.04 -2.11 -0.62
C PHE A 62 -24.19 -3.58 -0.99
N THR A 63 -23.75 -3.92 -2.20
CA THR A 63 -23.50 -5.28 -2.64
C THR A 63 -22.09 -5.69 -2.26
N GLN A 64 -21.87 -6.98 -1.99
CA GLN A 64 -20.54 -7.55 -1.86
C GLN A 64 -19.83 -7.37 -3.20
N THR A 65 -19.02 -6.31 -3.30
CA THR A 65 -18.13 -6.13 -4.43
C THR A 65 -16.99 -7.12 -4.25
N GLY A 66 -16.65 -7.88 -5.29
CA GLY A 66 -15.42 -8.70 -5.29
C GLY A 66 -14.18 -7.81 -5.16
N GLN A 67 -13.01 -8.29 -5.61
CA GLN A 67 -11.81 -7.45 -5.63
C GLN A 67 -12.08 -6.13 -6.39
N LEU A 68 -11.98 -5.01 -5.67
CA LEU A 68 -12.40 -3.68 -6.12
C LEU A 68 -11.41 -3.00 -7.06
N LEU A 69 -10.13 -3.28 -6.83
CA LEU A 69 -9.04 -2.92 -7.72
C LEU A 69 -8.44 -4.22 -8.25
N LYS A 70 -8.03 -4.23 -9.52
CA LYS A 70 -7.15 -5.29 -10.01
C LYS A 70 -5.91 -5.28 -9.10
N GLY A 71 -5.53 -6.45 -8.57
CA GLY A 71 -4.33 -6.57 -7.76
C GLY A 71 -3.12 -5.99 -8.48
N THR A 72 -2.22 -5.37 -7.72
CA THR A 72 -0.95 -4.84 -8.23
C THR A 72 -0.20 -5.95 -8.96
N ALA A 73 0.35 -5.67 -10.14
CA ALA A 73 1.18 -6.63 -10.88
C ALA A 73 2.65 -6.37 -10.52
N GLY A 74 3.31 -7.31 -9.86
CA GLY A 74 4.71 -7.16 -9.46
C GLY A 74 4.92 -6.03 -8.45
N ILE A 75 5.79 -5.07 -8.79
CA ILE A 75 6.15 -3.91 -7.97
C ILE A 75 5.82 -2.64 -8.74
N VAL A 76 5.03 -1.75 -8.13
CA VAL A 76 4.72 -0.44 -8.71
C VAL A 76 5.33 0.64 -7.82
N GLU A 77 6.17 1.50 -8.41
CA GLU A 77 6.72 2.67 -7.72
C GLU A 77 5.83 3.89 -7.92
N HIS A 78 5.44 4.51 -6.81
CA HIS A 78 4.79 5.81 -6.77
C HIS A 78 5.74 6.83 -6.16
N ARG A 79 6.09 7.85 -6.94
CA ARG A 79 7.09 8.85 -6.55
C ARG A 79 6.42 10.17 -6.26
N PHE A 80 6.80 10.74 -5.13
CA PHE A 80 6.28 12.01 -4.64
C PHE A 80 7.45 12.91 -4.26
N GLU A 81 7.40 14.16 -4.68
CA GLU A 81 8.30 15.19 -4.18
C GLU A 81 7.52 16.11 -3.27
N ILE A 82 8.07 16.36 -2.08
CA ILE A 82 7.51 17.33 -1.14
C ILE A 82 8.35 18.59 -1.21
N GLN A 83 7.66 19.69 -1.49
CA GLN A 83 8.27 21.01 -1.55
C GLN A 83 7.71 21.90 -0.45
N PHE A 84 8.61 22.59 0.25
CA PHE A 84 8.25 23.61 1.21
C PHE A 84 8.70 24.96 0.65
N SER A 85 7.78 25.91 0.54
CA SER A 85 8.06 27.24 -0.04
C SER A 85 8.74 27.16 -1.43
N GLY A 86 8.27 26.25 -2.30
CA GLY A 86 8.80 26.05 -3.66
C GLY A 86 10.17 25.36 -3.73
N LYS A 87 10.70 24.84 -2.62
CA LYS A 87 11.98 24.10 -2.59
C LYS A 87 11.75 22.63 -2.29
N LYS A 88 12.26 21.75 -3.15
CA LYS A 88 12.26 20.30 -2.94
C LYS A 88 13.10 19.94 -1.71
N GLU A 89 12.44 19.46 -0.67
CA GLU A 89 13.08 19.03 0.58
C GLU A 89 13.19 17.50 0.67
N LEU A 90 12.14 16.80 0.21
CA LEU A 90 12.03 15.33 0.34
C LEU A 90 11.54 14.70 -0.95
N GLU A 91 12.01 13.48 -1.19
CA GLU A 91 11.44 12.59 -2.21
C GLU A 91 11.02 11.30 -1.53
N LEU A 92 9.76 10.92 -1.71
CA LEU A 92 9.18 9.69 -1.18
C LEU A 92 8.92 8.74 -2.34
N VAL A 93 9.38 7.50 -2.20
CA VAL A 93 9.11 6.44 -3.17
C VAL A 93 8.34 5.35 -2.45
N PHE A 94 7.06 5.21 -2.76
CA PHE A 94 6.24 4.10 -2.28
C PHE A 94 6.31 2.96 -3.28
N CYS A 95 6.79 1.80 -2.84
CA CYS A 95 6.75 0.56 -3.60
C CYS A 95 5.50 -0.23 -3.18
N ASP A 96 4.44 -0.17 -3.97
CA ASP A 96 3.25 -1.01 -3.81
C ASP A 96 3.54 -2.41 -4.38
N ILE A 97 3.58 -3.41 -3.52
CA ILE A 97 4.00 -4.77 -3.87
C ILE A 97 2.79 -5.69 -4.00
N ALA A 98 2.67 -6.41 -5.11
CA ALA A 98 1.67 -7.47 -5.25
C ALA A 98 1.79 -8.50 -4.11
N GLY A 99 0.67 -8.91 -3.50
CA GLY A 99 0.69 -9.85 -2.37
C GLY A 99 1.24 -11.22 -2.75
N GLY A 100 1.08 -11.61 -4.02
CA GLY A 100 1.65 -12.83 -4.59
C GLY A 100 3.18 -12.85 -4.69
N VAL A 101 3.85 -11.70 -4.78
CA VAL A 101 5.32 -11.63 -4.95
C VAL A 101 6.05 -12.23 -3.74
N ILE A 102 5.54 -12.00 -2.54
CA ILE A 102 6.14 -12.51 -1.30
C ILE A 102 5.92 -14.02 -1.15
N ARG A 103 4.84 -14.56 -1.75
CA ARG A 103 4.47 -15.97 -1.67
C ARG A 103 5.12 -16.85 -2.74
N ALA A 104 5.73 -16.27 -3.77
CA ALA A 104 6.39 -17.04 -4.83
C ALA A 104 7.44 -17.99 -4.23
N GLU A 105 7.25 -19.30 -4.40
CA GLU A 105 8.12 -20.35 -3.83
C GLU A 105 9.45 -20.50 -4.58
N ASN A 106 9.57 -19.87 -5.76
CA ASN A 106 10.73 -20.04 -6.64
C ASN A 106 11.70 -18.86 -6.54
N ASN A 107 12.88 -19.13 -5.97
CA ASN A 107 14.04 -18.22 -5.87
C ASN A 107 14.61 -17.73 -7.23
N ASN A 108 14.00 -18.07 -8.35
CA ASN A 108 14.38 -17.63 -9.71
C ASN A 108 13.33 -16.69 -10.35
N ASN A 109 12.41 -16.14 -9.56
CA ASN A 109 11.48 -15.12 -10.05
C ASN A 109 12.16 -13.74 -10.01
N ARG A 110 12.20 -13.05 -11.16
CA ARG A 110 12.70 -11.68 -11.30
C ARG A 110 12.04 -10.73 -10.29
N ASP A 111 10.74 -10.89 -10.06
CA ASP A 111 9.98 -10.04 -9.13
C ASP A 111 10.45 -10.21 -7.68
N PHE A 112 10.93 -11.40 -7.31
CA PHE A 112 11.42 -11.68 -5.96
C PHE A 112 12.81 -11.09 -5.72
N GLU A 113 13.68 -11.12 -6.74
CA GLU A 113 14.99 -10.45 -6.67
C GLU A 113 14.84 -8.92 -6.64
N GLU A 114 13.93 -8.37 -7.45
CA GLU A 114 13.59 -6.94 -7.39
C GLU A 114 13.01 -6.56 -6.02
N PHE A 115 12.14 -7.41 -5.44
CA PHE A 115 11.64 -7.23 -4.09
C PHE A 115 12.76 -7.17 -3.04
N LYS A 116 13.73 -8.10 -3.09
CA LYS A 116 14.88 -8.07 -2.17
C LYS A 116 15.68 -6.79 -2.30
N GLN A 117 15.94 -6.33 -3.52
CA GLN A 117 16.64 -5.08 -3.76
C GLN A 117 15.87 -3.90 -3.13
N LYS A 118 14.55 -3.81 -3.35
CA LYS A 118 13.72 -2.78 -2.74
C LYS A 118 13.70 -2.86 -1.22
N LEU A 119 13.75 -4.05 -0.66
CA LEU A 119 13.84 -4.27 0.78
C LEU A 119 15.13 -3.74 1.39
N GLU A 120 16.26 -3.91 0.70
CA GLU A 120 17.55 -3.34 1.14
C GLU A 120 17.59 -1.80 1.01
N GLU A 121 16.87 -1.24 0.03
CA GLU A 121 16.70 0.20 -0.17
C GLU A 121 15.70 0.84 0.80
N ALA A 122 14.77 0.06 1.36
CA ALA A 122 13.67 0.55 2.17
C ALA A 122 14.14 1.20 3.47
N THR A 123 13.68 2.43 3.72
CA THR A 123 13.81 3.07 5.04
C THR A 123 12.62 2.70 5.94
N VAL A 124 11.44 2.57 5.34
CA VAL A 124 10.20 2.22 6.02
C VAL A 124 9.58 0.98 5.38
N ILE A 125 9.15 0.04 6.19
CA ILE A 125 8.40 -1.15 5.77
C ILE A 125 7.01 -1.06 6.38
N MET A 126 6.01 -0.80 5.56
CA MET A 126 4.61 -0.73 5.93
C MET A 126 3.95 -2.09 5.70
N ILE A 127 3.49 -2.72 6.78
CA ILE A 127 2.79 -4.00 6.74
C ILE A 127 1.31 -3.71 6.92
N VAL A 128 0.58 -3.81 5.81
CA VAL A 128 -0.83 -3.49 5.70
C VAL A 128 -1.64 -4.73 6.06
N VAL A 129 -2.52 -4.58 7.06
CA VAL A 129 -3.31 -5.67 7.61
C VAL A 129 -4.78 -5.29 7.58
N GLU A 130 -5.61 -6.12 6.96
CA GLU A 130 -7.05 -5.91 6.90
C GLU A 130 -7.73 -6.33 8.22
N ALA A 131 -8.42 -5.38 8.85
CA ALA A 131 -9.07 -5.53 10.15
C ALA A 131 -10.23 -6.56 10.19
N PRO A 132 -11.17 -6.61 9.21
CA PRO A 132 -12.22 -7.63 9.20
C PRO A 132 -11.70 -9.07 9.35
N ALA A 133 -10.60 -9.43 8.68
CA ALA A 133 -10.04 -10.77 8.80
C ALA A 133 -9.45 -11.08 10.19
N LEU A 134 -9.00 -10.06 10.92
CA LEU A 134 -8.58 -10.22 12.32
C LEU A 134 -9.78 -10.44 13.25
N ILE A 135 -10.91 -9.80 12.96
CA ILE A 135 -12.12 -9.82 13.80
C ILE A 135 -12.97 -11.07 13.54
N GLU A 136 -13.09 -11.50 12.28
CA GLU A 136 -13.93 -12.64 11.87
C GLU A 136 -13.27 -14.00 12.10
N GLY A 137 -12.04 -14.04 12.59
CA GLY A 137 -11.30 -15.27 12.87
C GLY A 137 -10.87 -16.04 11.61
N ASN A 138 -11.06 -15.48 10.41
CA ASN A 138 -10.59 -16.04 9.15
C ASN A 138 -9.11 -15.65 8.88
N VAL A 139 -8.25 -16.01 9.84
CA VAL A 139 -6.85 -15.56 9.91
C VAL A 139 -5.98 -16.15 8.79
N GLN A 140 -6.40 -17.24 8.14
CA GLN A 140 -5.55 -17.98 7.19
C GLN A 140 -5.26 -17.20 5.90
N SER A 141 -6.20 -16.44 5.35
CA SER A 141 -5.96 -15.66 4.11
C SER A 141 -5.12 -14.40 4.35
N ASN A 142 -5.26 -13.80 5.54
CA ASN A 142 -4.59 -12.57 5.95
C ASN A 142 -3.45 -12.75 6.97
N ASN A 143 -2.94 -13.97 7.11
CA ASN A 143 -1.83 -14.25 7.99
C ASN A 143 -0.58 -13.49 7.49
N PRO A 144 -0.02 -12.54 8.26
CA PRO A 144 1.21 -11.87 7.86
C PRO A 144 2.46 -12.68 8.23
N LEU A 145 2.33 -13.81 8.95
CA LEU A 145 3.45 -14.73 9.30
C LEU A 145 4.34 -15.10 8.11
N PRO A 146 3.84 -15.54 6.95
CA PRO A 146 4.70 -15.89 5.82
C PRO A 146 5.50 -14.70 5.29
N VAL A 147 4.95 -13.49 5.40
CA VAL A 147 5.64 -12.24 5.06
C VAL A 147 6.75 -11.99 6.08
N TYR A 148 6.48 -12.11 7.38
CA TYR A 148 7.49 -11.97 8.43
C TYR A 148 8.62 -13.00 8.33
N GLU A 149 8.30 -14.28 8.17
CA GLU A 149 9.31 -15.36 8.11
C GLU A 149 10.28 -15.17 6.94
N ARG A 150 9.82 -14.61 5.82
CA ARG A 150 10.66 -14.30 4.66
C ARG A 150 11.42 -12.98 4.81
N LEU A 151 10.81 -11.97 5.44
CA LEU A 151 11.42 -10.66 5.67
C LEU A 151 12.50 -10.67 6.74
N LEU A 152 12.23 -11.31 7.88
CA LEU A 152 13.07 -11.25 9.09
C LEU A 152 14.54 -11.58 8.79
N PRO A 153 14.88 -12.66 8.05
CA PRO A 153 16.28 -12.96 7.75
C PRO A 153 16.98 -11.91 6.87
N THR A 154 16.22 -11.16 6.05
CA THR A 154 16.78 -10.16 5.12
C THR A 154 16.89 -8.78 5.78
N VAL A 155 16.01 -8.48 6.73
CA VAL A 155 15.91 -7.17 7.43
C VAL A 155 16.77 -7.11 8.70
N ILE A 156 16.98 -8.23 9.40
CA ILE A 156 17.61 -8.25 10.74
C ILE A 156 19.09 -7.83 10.72
N ASP A 157 19.82 -8.00 9.62
CA ASP A 157 21.30 -7.99 9.67
C ASP A 157 21.96 -6.77 9.03
N LYS A 158 21.21 -5.82 8.43
CA LYS A 158 21.82 -4.81 7.54
C LYS A 158 21.55 -3.34 7.86
N ARG A 159 20.37 -2.93 8.38
CA ARG A 159 20.02 -1.52 8.65
C ARG A 159 18.92 -1.35 9.71
N ASN A 160 18.82 -0.15 10.29
CA ASN A 160 17.66 0.27 11.08
C ASN A 160 16.48 0.60 10.13
N HIS A 161 15.55 -0.34 9.99
CA HIS A 161 14.28 -0.10 9.26
C HIS A 161 13.19 0.34 10.24
N LEU A 162 12.37 1.33 9.86
CA LEU A 162 11.13 1.61 10.57
C LEU A 162 10.05 0.65 10.06
N ILE A 163 9.55 -0.23 10.93
CA ILE A 163 8.46 -1.14 10.60
C ILE A 163 7.16 -0.55 11.13
N LEU A 164 6.18 -0.34 10.24
CA LEU A 164 4.86 0.20 10.56
C LEU A 164 3.77 -0.82 10.27
N PHE A 165 2.93 -1.10 11.26
CA PHE A 165 1.72 -1.87 11.07
C PHE A 165 0.56 -0.93 10.77
N VAL A 166 0.03 -1.02 9.56
CA VAL A 166 -1.08 -0.19 9.11
C VAL A 166 -2.33 -1.04 9.02
N ILE A 167 -3.21 -0.85 10.00
CA ILE A 167 -4.49 -1.56 10.04
C ILE A 167 -5.46 -0.82 9.12
N THR A 168 -5.83 -1.46 8.02
CA THR A 168 -6.86 -0.97 7.11
C THR A 168 -8.19 -1.60 7.49
N LYS A 169 -9.25 -0.82 7.50
CA LYS A 169 -10.62 -1.34 7.61
C LYS A 169 -11.17 -1.43 6.18
N CYS A 170 -11.26 -2.63 5.60
CA CYS A 170 -11.80 -2.78 4.24
C CYS A 170 -13.33 -3.00 4.23
N GLU A 171 -14.00 -2.17 3.43
CA GLU A 171 -14.91 -2.47 2.29
C GLU A 171 -15.87 -3.68 2.34
N ALA A 172 -15.56 -4.77 3.04
CA ALA A 172 -16.42 -5.95 3.14
C ALA A 172 -17.78 -5.64 3.78
N TRP A 173 -17.86 -4.55 4.55
CA TRP A 173 -19.07 -4.15 5.27
C TRP A 173 -19.35 -2.67 5.07
N LEU A 174 -20.16 -2.39 4.06
CA LEU A 174 -20.80 -1.09 3.93
C LEU A 174 -22.30 -1.22 4.27
N LYS A 175 -22.82 -0.18 4.93
CA LYS A 175 -23.97 -0.13 5.84
C LYS A 175 -25.24 -0.90 5.39
N LYS A 176 -25.62 -1.94 6.14
CA LYS A 176 -27.02 -2.39 6.18
C LYS A 176 -27.88 -1.32 6.85
N VAL A 177 -28.85 -0.76 6.13
CA VAL A 177 -29.98 -0.08 6.77
C VAL A 177 -30.80 -1.15 7.47
N TRP A 178 -30.72 -1.23 8.79
CA TRP A 178 -31.85 -1.71 9.60
C TRP A 178 -32.41 -0.47 10.29
N GLY A 179 -33.54 0.01 9.76
CA GLY A 179 -34.15 1.24 10.23
C GLY A 179 -35.31 1.77 9.39
N ARG A 180 -36.25 0.90 9.01
CA ARG A 180 -37.70 1.06 9.22
C ARG A 180 -38.43 -0.17 8.71
#